data_AF-A0A7U3YF86-F1
#
_entry.id   AF-A0A7U3YF86-F1
#
_cell.length_a   1.000
_cell.length_b   1.000
_cell.length_c   1.000
_cell.angle_alpha   90.00
_cell.angle_beta   90.00
_cell.angle_gamma   90.00
#
_symmetry.space_group_name_H-M   'P 1'
#
loop_
_entity.id
_entity.type
_entity.pdbx_description
1 polymer ?
#
loop_
_entity_poly.entity_id
_entity_poly.type
_entity_poly.pdbx_seq_one_letter_code
_entity_poly.pdbx_strand_id
1 'polypeptide(L)'
;MARDAFKLSTIDDRALWVASGGMCAKCKRVLIFDDIERKVNLGERAHIIGKGDGKNAPRREFAEEYGITEENIDSLMNLMLMCKECHHIIDTNVKQYPPDVLFDMKEKHESWVMSRLSQNKKAIAVLHKRKNSIPLDTILLSEEIDTLILDAVAIQEEFTDFSPEGWELAKKENEEFFQKIVQSKREYTGAYLYIFPLSPIPLLIHLGKLISDTVPAVVFQFDRDSQKWCLEDESKDSIPQKVIISQTDEVHESLVVTVQVSGTITEELIKEAVGTAYQHLDIRIENPQLNSVLYNHDVTNIKRAFRKELYRLNDLHHYKEIHLFYYGPAGLAFELGRCVNDNILPEIHLYEYSNRNEKKYMRAFSI
;
A
#
# COMPACT_ATOMS: atom_id res chain seq x y z
N MET A 1 18.39 46.84 31.57
CA MET A 1 17.06 46.23 31.77
C MET A 1 17.14 44.81 31.25
N ALA A 2 17.02 43.81 32.12
CA ALA A 2 16.91 42.43 31.67
C ALA A 2 15.63 42.32 30.85
N ARG A 3 15.74 41.99 29.56
CA ARG A 3 14.56 41.69 28.73
C ARG A 3 13.82 40.54 29.41
N ASP A 4 12.54 40.71 29.68
CA ASP A 4 11.68 39.64 30.20
C ASP A 4 11.87 38.39 29.34
N ALA A 5 11.97 37.23 29.98
CA ALA A 5 12.03 35.96 29.27
C ALA A 5 10.72 35.83 28.48
N PHE A 6 10.79 36.03 27.15
CA PHE A 6 9.63 35.87 26.29
C PHE A 6 8.99 34.53 26.57
N LYS A 7 7.73 34.59 27.01
CA LYS A 7 6.91 33.43 27.29
C LYS A 7 5.99 33.28 26.09
N LEU A 8 6.16 32.19 25.34
CA LEU A 8 5.22 31.78 24.30
C LEU A 8 3.78 31.91 24.85
N SER A 9 2.86 32.36 23.99
CA SER A 9 1.45 32.34 24.35
C SER A 9 1.04 30.90 24.67
N THR A 10 0.04 30.72 25.54
CA THR A 10 -0.46 29.37 25.86
C THR A 10 -0.93 28.63 24.60
N ILE A 11 -1.43 29.36 23.59
CA ILE A 11 -1.90 28.79 22.33
C ILE A 11 -0.71 28.33 21.48
N ASP A 12 0.30 29.18 21.30
CA ASP A 12 1.49 28.83 20.51
C ASP A 12 2.25 27.68 21.16
N ASP A 13 2.35 27.69 22.50
CA ASP A 13 2.95 26.58 23.23
C ASP A 13 2.22 25.27 22.92
N ARG A 14 0.90 25.25 23.06
CA ARG A 14 0.09 24.07 22.72
C ARG A 14 0.21 23.70 21.25
N ALA A 15 0.30 24.67 20.35
CA ALA A 15 0.47 24.43 18.92
C ALA A 15 1.80 23.72 18.63
N LEU A 16 2.90 24.13 19.27
CA LEU A 16 4.18 23.43 19.19
C LEU A 16 4.07 21.98 19.70
N TRP A 17 3.40 21.79 20.84
CA TRP A 17 3.17 20.46 21.41
C TRP A 17 2.33 19.56 20.50
N VAL A 18 1.27 20.10 19.90
CA VAL A 18 0.39 19.36 18.97
C VAL A 18 1.11 19.04 17.66
N ALA A 19 1.81 20.02 17.07
CA ALA A 19 2.58 19.83 15.83
C ALA A 19 3.66 18.76 15.99
N SER A 20 4.25 18.64 17.18
CA SER A 20 5.25 17.62 17.51
C SER A 20 4.65 16.33 18.11
N GLY A 21 3.33 16.24 18.25
CA GLY A 21 2.65 15.05 18.78
C GLY A 21 3.03 14.71 20.22
N GLY A 22 3.50 15.69 20.99
CA GLY A 22 4.05 15.49 22.33
C GLY A 22 5.33 14.63 22.40
N MET A 23 6.05 14.48 21.28
CA MET A 23 7.26 13.69 21.17
C MET A 23 8.48 14.56 20.84
N CYS A 24 9.68 14.07 21.18
CA CYS A 24 10.93 14.71 20.77
C CYS A 24 11.10 14.62 19.25
N ALA A 25 11.36 15.75 18.59
CA ALA A 25 11.51 15.79 17.13
C ALA A 25 12.65 14.90 16.60
N LYS A 26 13.69 14.66 17.41
CA LYS A 26 14.82 13.79 17.05
C LYS A 26 14.61 12.32 17.42
N CYS A 27 14.40 12.01 18.69
CA CYS A 27 14.38 10.62 19.18
C CYS A 27 12.98 10.01 19.34
N LYS A 28 11.93 10.78 19.03
CA LYS A 28 10.51 10.38 19.13
C LYS A 28 10.04 9.94 20.52
N ARG A 29 10.84 10.11 21.57
CA ARG A 29 10.40 9.80 22.94
C ARG A 29 9.23 10.70 23.34
N VAL A 30 8.24 10.15 24.04
CA VAL A 30 7.13 10.90 24.63
C VAL A 30 7.68 11.85 25.71
N LEU A 31 7.21 13.10 25.68
CA LEU A 31 7.74 14.18 26.52
C LEU A 31 6.83 14.56 27.71
N ILE A 32 5.61 14.03 27.76
CA ILE A 32 4.78 14.05 28.97
C ILE A 32 4.75 12.64 29.53
N PHE A 33 5.30 12.46 30.73
CA PHE A 33 5.34 11.17 31.41
C PHE A 33 4.35 11.15 32.58
N ASP A 34 3.59 10.07 32.73
CA ASP A 34 2.77 9.82 33.91
C ASP A 34 3.65 9.15 34.98
N ASP A 35 4.07 9.94 35.98
CA ASP A 35 4.65 9.43 37.21
C ASP A 35 3.53 9.14 38.23
N ILE A 36 3.79 8.30 39.24
CA ILE A 36 2.79 7.67 40.12
C ILE A 36 1.71 8.65 40.63
N GLU A 37 2.08 9.91 40.88
CA GLU A 37 1.18 10.94 41.41
C GLU A 37 1.05 12.20 40.54
N ARG A 38 1.79 12.31 39.42
CA ARG A 38 1.77 13.54 38.60
C ARG A 38 2.28 13.36 37.17
N LYS A 39 1.81 14.24 36.28
CA LYS A 39 2.40 14.42 34.95
C LYS A 39 3.68 15.23 35.01
N VAL A 40 4.75 14.71 34.42
CA VAL A 40 6.06 15.38 34.33
C VAL A 40 6.31 15.81 32.89
N ASN A 41 6.68 17.07 32.70
CA ASN A 41 7.07 17.62 31.41
C ASN A 41 8.59 17.50 31.21
N LEU A 42 9.01 16.69 30.23
CA LEU A 42 10.40 16.48 29.81
C LEU A 42 10.76 17.27 28.54
N GLY A 43 9.79 17.98 27.97
CA GLY A 43 9.90 18.71 26.72
C GLY A 43 10.41 20.14 26.88
N GLU A 44 11.40 20.48 26.05
CA GLU A 44 12.00 21.80 25.93
C GLU A 44 11.64 22.42 24.57
N ARG A 45 11.51 23.75 24.56
CA ARG A 45 11.37 24.54 23.32
C ARG A 45 12.77 24.89 22.86
N ALA A 46 13.32 24.08 21.96
CA ALA A 46 14.65 24.27 21.42
C ALA A 46 14.58 25.27 20.25
N HIS A 47 15.41 26.31 20.28
CA HIS A 47 15.56 27.22 19.15
C HIS A 47 16.44 26.58 18.07
N ILE A 48 15.99 26.65 16.81
CA ILE A 48 16.81 26.28 15.66
C ILE A 48 17.92 27.32 15.50
N ILE A 49 17.56 28.60 15.39
CA ILE A 49 18.47 29.74 15.46
C ILE A 49 18.45 30.29 16.89
N GLY A 50 19.58 30.16 17.60
CA GLY A 50 19.72 30.41 19.02
C GLY A 50 19.42 31.86 19.43
N LYS A 51 18.83 32.00 20.62
CA LYS A 51 18.51 33.30 21.22
C LYS A 51 19.67 33.81 22.08
N GLY A 52 20.19 35.00 21.74
CA GLY A 52 21.30 35.66 22.45
C GLY A 52 22.50 35.92 21.53
N ASP A 53 23.68 36.11 22.13
CA ASP A 53 24.92 36.41 21.43
C ASP A 53 26.04 35.39 21.72
N GLY A 54 26.94 35.20 20.76
CA GLY A 54 28.16 34.42 20.91
C GLY A 54 27.91 32.92 21.17
N LYS A 55 28.69 32.34 22.09
CA LYS A 55 28.65 30.88 22.37
C LYS A 55 27.34 30.38 22.98
N ASN A 56 26.49 31.29 23.46
CA ASN A 56 25.20 30.96 24.07
C ASN A 56 24.03 31.07 23.08
N ALA A 57 24.30 31.39 21.81
CA ALA A 57 23.31 31.44 20.75
C ALA A 57 23.81 30.64 19.54
N PRO A 58 23.75 29.30 19.62
CA PRO A 58 24.09 28.44 18.50
C PRO A 58 23.39 28.88 17.21
N ARG A 59 24.15 28.98 16.11
CA ARG A 59 23.63 29.29 14.76
C ARG A 59 23.08 30.72 14.58
N ARG A 60 23.33 31.63 15.52
CA ARG A 60 22.85 33.02 15.45
C ARG A 60 23.33 33.77 14.22
N GLU A 61 24.52 33.43 13.73
CA GLU A 61 25.13 33.98 12.53
C GLU A 61 24.30 33.74 11.25
N PHE A 62 23.42 32.76 11.24
CA PHE A 62 22.55 32.44 10.10
C PHE A 62 21.17 33.11 10.18
N ALA A 63 20.90 33.92 11.20
CA ALA A 63 19.55 34.46 11.45
C ALA A 63 18.98 35.22 10.22
N GLU A 64 19.79 36.04 9.56
CA GLU A 64 19.37 36.81 8.37
C GLU A 64 19.02 35.90 7.17
N GLU A 65 19.80 34.84 6.94
CA GLU A 65 19.60 33.88 5.83
C GLU A 65 18.25 33.15 5.94
N TYR A 66 17.83 32.86 7.17
CA TYR A 66 16.57 32.15 7.45
C TYR A 66 15.43 33.09 7.83
N GLY A 67 15.59 34.41 7.65
CA GLY A 67 14.54 35.40 7.94
C GLY A 67 14.18 35.50 9.43
N ILE A 68 15.09 35.09 10.32
CA ILE A 68 14.92 35.17 11.77
C ILE A 68 15.41 36.53 12.25
N THR A 69 14.50 37.29 12.86
CA THR A 69 14.71 38.61 13.45
C THR A 69 14.52 38.52 14.96
N GLU A 70 14.90 39.59 15.67
CA GLU A 70 14.61 39.70 17.10
C GLU A 70 13.10 39.62 17.42
N GLU A 71 12.23 39.98 16.47
CA GLU A 71 10.78 39.99 16.66
C GLU A 71 10.16 38.59 16.54
N ASN A 72 10.75 37.71 15.70
CA ASN A 72 10.21 36.37 15.43
C ASN A 72 11.11 35.24 15.97
N ILE A 73 12.17 35.55 16.73
CA ILE A 73 13.12 34.53 17.22
C ILE A 73 12.45 33.46 18.09
N ASP A 74 11.39 33.82 18.80
CA ASP A 74 10.60 32.89 19.63
C ASP A 74 9.35 32.35 18.91
N SER A 75 9.22 32.54 17.60
CA SER A 75 8.07 32.06 16.84
C SER A 75 8.15 30.56 16.56
N LEU A 76 6.99 29.95 16.28
CA LEU A 76 6.89 28.51 16.03
C LEU A 76 7.71 28.00 14.85
N MET A 77 8.03 28.84 13.87
CA MET A 77 8.92 28.45 12.77
C MET A 77 10.33 28.15 13.26
N ASN A 78 10.82 28.87 14.28
CA ASN A 78 12.18 28.74 14.81
C ASN A 78 12.27 27.81 16.04
N LEU A 79 11.16 27.19 16.45
CA LEU A 79 11.13 26.32 17.63
C LEU A 79 10.87 24.87 17.24
N MET A 80 11.56 23.97 17.94
CA MET A 80 11.33 22.53 17.90
C MET A 80 11.07 22.01 19.31
N LEU A 81 10.18 21.03 19.44
CA LEU A 81 9.99 20.35 20.71
C LEU A 81 11.00 19.20 20.86
N MET A 82 11.79 19.24 21.93
CA MET A 82 12.90 18.30 22.14
C MET A 82 12.90 17.78 23.58
N CYS A 83 13.47 16.60 23.80
CA CYS A 83 13.91 16.24 25.15
C CYS A 83 15.22 16.96 25.47
N LYS A 84 15.46 17.19 26.77
CA LYS A 84 16.67 17.84 27.27
C LYS A 84 17.97 17.24 26.72
N GLU A 85 18.05 15.92 26.62
CA GLU A 85 19.25 15.24 26.14
C GLU A 85 19.51 15.55 24.65
N CYS A 86 18.48 15.48 23.80
CA CYS A 86 18.63 15.78 22.38
C CYS A 86 18.91 17.26 22.13
N HIS A 87 18.24 18.16 22.87
CA HIS A 87 18.47 19.59 22.78
C HIS A 87 19.93 19.94 23.12
N HIS A 88 20.46 19.42 24.23
CA HIS A 88 21.84 19.64 24.62
C HIS A 88 22.85 19.13 23.57
N ILE A 89 22.62 17.95 22.99
CA ILE A 89 23.49 17.39 21.94
C ILE A 89 23.51 18.29 20.69
N ILE A 90 22.36 18.80 20.29
CA ILE A 90 22.23 19.67 19.10
C ILE A 90 22.95 21.01 19.30
N ASP A 91 22.78 21.62 20.47
CA ASP A 91 23.37 22.94 20.76
C ASP A 91 24.88 22.88 20.96
N THR A 92 25.40 21.77 21.48
CA THR A 92 26.85 21.58 21.67
C THR A 92 27.56 21.14 20.39
N ASN A 93 26.83 20.72 19.35
CA ASN A 93 27.40 20.16 18.12
C ASN A 93 26.91 20.89 16.86
N VAL A 94 27.07 22.22 16.85
CA VAL A 94 26.60 23.13 15.79
C VAL A 94 27.01 22.70 14.38
N LYS A 95 28.23 22.17 14.21
CA LYS A 95 28.71 21.73 12.88
C LYS A 95 27.94 20.54 12.31
N GLN A 96 27.46 19.63 13.16
CA GLN A 96 26.66 18.48 12.72
C GLN A 96 25.17 18.80 12.60
N TYR A 97 24.73 19.88 13.24
CA TYR A 97 23.35 20.34 13.23
C TYR A 97 23.28 21.81 12.76
N PRO A 98 23.62 22.09 11.49
CA PRO A 98 23.36 23.39 10.87
C PRO A 98 21.85 23.64 10.70
N PRO A 99 21.42 24.90 10.44
CA PRO A 99 20.01 25.25 10.41
C PRO A 99 19.18 24.46 9.38
N ASP A 100 19.70 24.22 8.17
CA ASP A 100 19.07 23.42 7.12
C ASP A 100 18.67 22.02 7.62
N VAL A 101 19.58 21.32 8.31
CA VAL A 101 19.33 20.00 8.90
C VAL A 101 18.23 20.07 9.96
N LEU A 102 18.20 21.12 10.78
CA LEU A 102 17.21 21.27 11.84
C LEU A 102 15.82 21.66 11.32
N PHE A 103 15.75 22.54 10.31
CA PHE A 103 14.49 22.87 9.64
C PHE A 103 13.91 21.66 8.90
N ASP A 104 14.74 20.90 8.18
CA ASP A 104 14.33 19.65 7.54
C ASP A 104 13.87 18.60 8.58
N MET A 105 14.60 18.46 9.69
CA MET A 105 14.20 17.57 10.79
C MET A 105 12.84 17.97 11.40
N LYS A 106 12.61 19.27 11.58
CA LYS A 106 11.33 19.82 12.07
C LYS A 106 10.22 19.50 11.09
N GLU A 107 10.39 19.87 9.83
CA GLU A 107 9.39 19.68 8.77
C GLU A 107 9.03 18.20 8.61
N LYS A 108 10.02 17.30 8.53
CA LYS A 108 9.79 15.86 8.46
C LYS A 108 9.03 15.33 9.68
N HIS A 109 9.40 15.76 10.88
CA HIS A 109 8.73 15.31 12.09
C HIS A 109 7.29 15.81 12.17
N GLU A 110 7.07 17.11 11.97
CA GLU A 110 5.74 17.72 12.08
C GLU A 110 4.84 17.26 10.97
N SER A 111 5.35 17.06 9.74
CA SER A 111 4.59 16.46 8.64
C SER A 111 4.19 15.02 8.95
N TRP A 112 5.10 14.23 9.56
CA TRP A 112 4.78 12.87 10.02
C TRP A 112 3.72 12.88 11.12
N VAL A 113 3.81 13.76 12.13
CA VAL A 113 2.75 13.89 13.15
C VAL A 113 1.45 14.32 12.51
N MET A 114 1.47 15.34 11.66
CA MET A 114 0.27 15.86 11.02
C MET A 114 -0.37 14.84 10.09
N SER A 115 0.39 13.98 9.41
CA SER A 115 -0.21 12.86 8.67
C SER A 115 -0.99 11.95 9.62
N ARG A 116 -0.39 11.59 10.77
CA ARG A 116 -1.01 10.78 11.84
C ARG A 116 -2.26 11.42 12.44
N LEU A 117 -2.25 12.73 12.63
CA LEU A 117 -3.38 13.46 13.21
C LEU A 117 -4.49 13.80 12.19
N SER A 118 -4.14 13.96 10.91
CA SER A 118 -5.09 14.31 9.84
C SER A 118 -5.77 13.09 9.23
N GLN A 119 -5.17 11.89 9.35
CA GLN A 119 -5.71 10.67 8.77
C GLN A 119 -6.54 9.88 9.79
N ASN A 120 -7.81 10.25 9.93
CA ASN A 120 -8.83 9.29 10.36
C ASN A 120 -9.17 8.34 9.20
N LYS A 121 -8.17 7.73 8.56
CA LYS A 121 -8.42 6.66 7.59
C LYS A 121 -9.04 5.52 8.37
N LYS A 122 -10.30 5.25 8.05
CA LYS A 122 -11.04 4.09 8.56
C LYS A 122 -10.91 3.00 7.53
N ALA A 123 -10.64 1.78 7.95
CA ALA A 123 -10.60 0.65 7.02
C ALA A 123 -11.29 -0.58 7.57
N ILE A 124 -11.72 -1.42 6.65
CA ILE A 124 -12.15 -2.79 6.89
C ILE A 124 -11.05 -3.68 6.32
N ALA A 125 -10.50 -4.56 7.16
CA ALA A 125 -9.56 -5.58 6.70
C ALA A 125 -10.34 -6.70 6.02
N VAL A 126 -9.96 -7.07 4.80
CA VAL A 126 -10.57 -8.15 4.02
C VAL A 126 -9.51 -9.21 3.76
N LEU A 127 -9.58 -10.32 4.49
CA LEU A 127 -8.64 -11.43 4.36
C LEU A 127 -9.29 -12.55 3.55
N HIS A 128 -8.73 -12.87 2.40
CA HIS A 128 -9.21 -13.96 1.56
C HIS A 128 -8.09 -15.00 1.36
N LYS A 129 -8.04 -15.99 2.26
CA LYS A 129 -6.97 -17.00 2.33
C LYS A 129 -7.54 -18.42 2.25
N ARG A 130 -7.20 -19.19 1.23
CA ARG A 130 -7.70 -20.57 1.07
C ARG A 130 -6.62 -21.57 0.69
N LYS A 131 -5.33 -21.21 0.84
CA LYS A 131 -4.20 -22.06 0.47
C LYS A 131 -3.88 -23.21 1.42
N ASN A 132 -4.18 -23.05 2.71
CA ASN A 132 -3.98 -24.08 3.74
C ASN A 132 -4.90 -23.84 4.93
N SER A 133 -5.09 -24.86 5.76
CA SER A 133 -5.98 -24.86 6.93
C SER A 133 -5.47 -24.07 8.15
N ILE A 134 -4.23 -23.54 8.14
CA ILE A 134 -3.68 -22.78 9.28
C ILE A 134 -4.18 -21.34 9.19
N PRO A 135 -5.01 -20.85 10.14
CA PRO A 135 -5.51 -19.47 10.06
C PRO A 135 -4.37 -18.46 10.19
N LEU A 136 -4.51 -17.33 9.50
CA LEU A 136 -3.65 -16.17 9.65
C LEU A 136 -4.29 -15.24 10.68
N ASP A 137 -3.76 -15.29 11.90
CA ASP A 137 -4.26 -14.50 13.03
C ASP A 137 -3.51 -13.16 13.20
N THR A 138 -2.48 -12.93 12.39
CA THR A 138 -1.66 -11.72 12.42
C THR A 138 -1.26 -11.29 11.02
N ILE A 139 -1.48 -10.01 10.72
CA ILE A 139 -1.05 -9.36 9.48
C ILE A 139 0.15 -8.49 9.82
N LEU A 140 1.35 -8.94 9.43
CA LEU A 140 2.58 -8.17 9.56
C LEU A 140 2.79 -7.32 8.32
N LEU A 141 2.81 -6.01 8.48
CA LEU A 141 2.97 -5.06 7.38
C LEU A 141 4.45 -4.70 7.24
N SER A 142 4.93 -4.48 6.01
CA SER A 142 6.27 -3.92 5.79
C SER A 142 6.35 -2.47 6.22
N GLU A 143 5.22 -1.78 6.19
CA GLU A 143 5.08 -0.35 6.44
C GLU A 143 4.12 -0.06 7.59
N GLU A 144 4.38 1.03 8.31
CA GLU A 144 3.45 1.50 9.34
C GLU A 144 2.22 2.14 8.69
N ILE A 145 1.06 1.56 8.94
CA ILE A 145 -0.19 2.10 8.42
C ILE A 145 -0.80 3.10 9.40
N ASP A 146 -1.29 4.21 8.85
CA ASP A 146 -1.96 5.28 9.57
C ASP A 146 -3.48 5.20 9.46
N THR A 147 -4.03 4.10 9.96
CA THR A 147 -5.43 3.72 9.71
C THR A 147 -6.02 3.03 10.94
N LEU A 148 -7.23 3.43 11.30
CA LEU A 148 -8.05 2.73 12.26
C LEU A 148 -8.80 1.58 11.55
N ILE A 149 -8.48 0.34 11.92
CA ILE A 149 -9.25 -0.83 11.49
C ILE A 149 -10.54 -0.88 12.30
N LEU A 150 -11.67 -0.78 11.62
CA LEU A 150 -13.01 -0.79 12.24
C LEU A 150 -13.62 -2.19 12.28
N ASP A 151 -13.25 -3.02 11.31
CA ASP A 151 -13.79 -4.37 11.17
C ASP A 151 -12.82 -5.26 10.37
N ALA A 152 -13.01 -6.58 10.49
CA ALA A 152 -12.27 -7.58 9.75
C ALA A 152 -13.23 -8.65 9.20
N VAL A 153 -13.29 -8.76 7.87
CA VAL A 153 -14.07 -9.78 7.17
C VAL A 153 -13.09 -10.79 6.56
N ALA A 154 -13.16 -12.03 7.03
CA ALA A 154 -12.21 -13.07 6.65
C ALA A 154 -12.89 -14.35 6.14
N ILE A 155 -12.28 -14.98 5.14
CA ILE A 155 -12.53 -16.36 4.71
C ILE A 155 -11.17 -17.08 4.70
N GLN A 156 -11.08 -18.17 5.45
CA GLN A 156 -9.81 -18.83 5.79
C GLN A 156 -9.81 -20.35 5.57
N GLU A 157 -10.94 -20.90 5.18
CA GLU A 157 -11.13 -22.33 4.92
C GLU A 157 -10.33 -22.78 3.69
N GLU A 158 -9.51 -23.81 3.86
CA GLU A 158 -8.71 -24.36 2.77
C GLU A 158 -9.59 -24.83 1.61
N PHE A 159 -9.21 -24.44 0.40
CA PHE A 159 -9.83 -24.94 -0.81
C PHE A 159 -9.09 -26.18 -1.29
N THR A 160 -9.75 -27.33 -1.25
CA THR A 160 -9.16 -28.63 -1.56
C THR A 160 -9.83 -29.35 -2.73
N ASP A 161 -11.03 -28.94 -3.13
CA ASP A 161 -11.80 -29.56 -4.20
C ASP A 161 -11.63 -28.82 -5.53
N PHE A 162 -10.63 -29.23 -6.31
CA PHE A 162 -10.32 -28.64 -7.61
C PHE A 162 -11.15 -29.24 -8.77
N SER A 163 -12.24 -29.95 -8.47
CA SER A 163 -13.22 -30.41 -9.47
C SER A 163 -14.04 -29.25 -10.04
N PRO A 164 -14.71 -29.41 -11.20
CA PRO A 164 -15.66 -28.43 -11.70
C PRO A 164 -16.73 -28.04 -10.68
N GLU A 165 -17.28 -29.03 -9.96
CA GLU A 165 -18.29 -28.81 -8.92
C GLU A 165 -17.72 -28.03 -7.73
N GLY A 166 -16.50 -28.35 -7.31
CA GLY A 166 -15.78 -27.65 -6.25
C GLY A 166 -15.50 -26.18 -6.60
N TRP A 167 -15.15 -25.91 -7.87
CA TRP A 167 -14.97 -24.55 -8.36
C TRP A 167 -16.26 -23.73 -8.38
N GLU A 168 -17.37 -24.30 -8.84
CA GLU A 168 -18.67 -23.62 -8.82
C GLU A 168 -19.16 -23.36 -7.39
N LEU A 169 -18.93 -24.31 -6.47
CA LEU A 169 -19.20 -24.10 -5.04
C LEU A 169 -18.35 -22.95 -4.49
N ALA A 170 -17.04 -22.96 -4.75
CA ALA A 170 -16.14 -21.92 -4.27
C ALA A 170 -16.43 -20.54 -4.89
N LYS A 171 -16.93 -20.50 -6.13
CA LYS A 171 -17.41 -19.27 -6.78
C LYS A 171 -18.60 -18.70 -6.00
N LYS A 172 -19.59 -19.53 -5.65
CA LYS A 172 -20.74 -19.13 -4.84
C LYS A 172 -20.34 -18.68 -3.43
N GLU A 173 -19.43 -19.40 -2.78
CA GLU A 173 -18.87 -18.99 -1.47
C GLU A 173 -18.21 -17.61 -1.55
N ASN A 174 -17.57 -17.27 -2.67
CA ASN A 174 -16.96 -15.97 -2.90
C ASN A 174 -18.02 -14.85 -3.04
N GLU A 175 -19.16 -15.14 -3.66
CA GLU A 175 -20.32 -14.23 -3.74
C GLU A 175 -20.93 -14.00 -2.36
N GLU A 176 -21.09 -15.06 -1.55
CA GLU A 176 -21.57 -14.97 -0.17
C GLU A 176 -20.59 -14.19 0.72
N PHE A 177 -19.29 -14.41 0.54
CA PHE A 177 -18.23 -13.64 1.20
C PHE A 177 -18.28 -12.16 0.81
N PHE A 178 -18.49 -11.86 -0.48
CA PHE A 178 -18.69 -10.49 -0.94
C PHE A 178 -19.88 -9.80 -0.26
N GLN A 179 -21.00 -10.51 -0.03
CA GLN A 179 -22.12 -9.94 0.73
C GLN A 179 -21.74 -9.56 2.17
N LYS A 180 -20.85 -10.33 2.82
CA LYS A 180 -20.32 -9.97 4.15
C LYS A 180 -19.49 -8.68 4.10
N ILE A 181 -18.67 -8.52 3.06
CA ILE A 181 -17.91 -7.27 2.82
C ILE A 181 -18.86 -6.09 2.61
N VAL A 182 -19.90 -6.26 1.80
CA VAL A 182 -20.93 -5.22 1.55
C VAL A 182 -21.63 -4.82 2.85
N GLN A 183 -22.00 -5.79 3.69
CA GLN A 183 -22.63 -5.53 4.98
C GLN A 183 -21.73 -4.69 5.89
N SER A 184 -20.46 -5.09 6.05
CA SER A 184 -19.47 -4.32 6.81
C SER A 184 -19.25 -2.92 6.24
N LYS A 185 -19.17 -2.79 4.90
CA LYS A 185 -19.01 -1.50 4.21
C LYS A 185 -20.18 -0.54 4.42
N ARG A 186 -21.41 -1.06 4.55
CA ARG A 186 -22.61 -0.27 4.85
C ARG A 186 -22.61 0.22 6.30
N GLU A 187 -22.22 -0.64 7.23
CA GLU A 187 -22.07 -0.29 8.65
C GLU A 187 -21.00 0.81 8.85
N TYR A 188 -19.85 0.65 8.21
CA TYR A 188 -18.72 1.57 8.28
C TYR A 188 -18.59 2.42 7.02
N THR A 189 -19.59 3.29 6.80
CA THR A 189 -19.60 4.21 5.66
C THR A 189 -18.33 5.07 5.61
N GLY A 190 -17.75 5.22 4.41
CA GLY A 190 -16.49 5.95 4.19
C GLY A 190 -15.21 5.16 4.52
N ALA A 191 -15.29 3.94 5.08
CA ALA A 191 -14.11 3.12 5.31
C ALA A 191 -13.50 2.59 3.99
N TYR A 192 -12.18 2.54 3.89
CA TYR A 192 -11.49 1.88 2.79
C TYR A 192 -11.54 0.36 2.97
N LEU A 193 -11.42 -0.40 1.87
CA LEU A 193 -11.18 -1.83 1.94
C LEU A 193 -9.67 -2.10 1.87
N TYR A 194 -9.13 -2.81 2.86
CA TYR A 194 -7.73 -3.23 2.89
C TYR A 194 -7.70 -4.73 2.59
N ILE A 195 -7.26 -5.09 1.40
CA ILE A 195 -7.37 -6.44 0.85
C ILE A 195 -6.06 -7.19 1.08
N PHE A 196 -6.18 -8.37 1.71
CA PHE A 196 -5.09 -9.30 1.99
C PHE A 196 -5.37 -10.63 1.28
N PRO A 197 -5.01 -10.75 -0.02
CA PRO A 197 -5.35 -11.91 -0.82
C PRO A 197 -4.29 -13.03 -0.73
N LEU A 198 -4.71 -14.25 -0.39
CA LEU A 198 -3.86 -15.43 -0.27
C LEU A 198 -4.59 -16.74 -0.65
N SER A 199 -5.35 -16.71 -1.74
CA SER A 199 -6.18 -17.82 -2.24
C SER A 199 -5.79 -18.24 -3.66
N PRO A 200 -6.38 -19.35 -4.19
CA PRO A 200 -6.29 -19.69 -5.61
C PRO A 200 -6.65 -18.51 -6.51
N ILE A 201 -5.96 -18.42 -7.65
CA ILE A 201 -5.97 -17.23 -8.50
C ILE A 201 -7.36 -16.91 -9.08
N PRO A 202 -8.14 -17.89 -9.58
CA PRO A 202 -9.49 -17.64 -10.09
C PRO A 202 -10.42 -16.98 -9.06
N LEU A 203 -10.35 -17.41 -7.79
CA LEU A 203 -11.18 -16.83 -6.72
C LEU A 203 -10.80 -15.37 -6.43
N LEU A 204 -9.51 -15.03 -6.52
CA LEU A 204 -9.04 -13.67 -6.30
C LEU A 204 -9.45 -12.73 -7.45
N ILE A 205 -9.33 -13.20 -8.70
CA ILE A 205 -9.83 -12.46 -9.87
C ILE A 205 -11.34 -12.25 -9.75
N HIS A 206 -12.09 -13.30 -9.40
CA HIS A 206 -13.53 -13.22 -9.21
C HIS A 206 -13.92 -12.24 -8.09
N LEU A 207 -13.24 -12.26 -6.93
CA LEU A 207 -13.53 -11.32 -5.85
C LEU A 207 -13.21 -9.87 -6.25
N GLY A 208 -12.11 -9.68 -6.99
CA GLY A 208 -11.75 -8.39 -7.58
C GLY A 208 -12.86 -7.86 -8.48
N LYS A 209 -13.42 -8.71 -9.36
CA LYS A 209 -14.56 -8.37 -10.21
C LYS A 209 -15.77 -7.91 -9.39
N LEU A 210 -16.15 -8.69 -8.38
CA LEU A 210 -17.31 -8.38 -7.53
C LEU A 210 -17.16 -7.02 -6.82
N ILE A 211 -15.96 -6.67 -6.37
CA ILE A 211 -15.67 -5.39 -5.72
C ILE A 211 -15.58 -4.25 -6.74
N SER A 212 -15.12 -4.53 -7.97
CA SER A 212 -14.89 -3.60 -9.08
C SER A 212 -13.85 -2.50 -8.78
N ASP A 213 -13.45 -1.75 -9.81
CA ASP A 213 -12.60 -0.57 -9.66
C ASP A 213 -13.36 0.70 -9.23
N THR A 214 -14.70 0.63 -9.10
CA THR A 214 -15.54 1.74 -8.63
C THR A 214 -15.48 1.95 -7.12
N VAL A 215 -15.11 0.92 -6.35
CA VAL A 215 -14.96 0.98 -4.89
C VAL A 215 -13.49 1.18 -4.54
N PRO A 216 -13.09 2.27 -3.84
CA PRO A 216 -11.72 2.44 -3.39
C PRO A 216 -11.25 1.29 -2.48
N ALA A 217 -10.12 0.68 -2.84
CA ALA A 217 -9.51 -0.41 -2.07
C ALA A 217 -7.98 -0.31 -2.15
N VAL A 218 -7.33 -0.68 -1.06
CA VAL A 218 -5.87 -0.81 -0.90
C VAL A 218 -5.56 -2.30 -0.92
N VAL A 219 -4.75 -2.75 -1.86
CA VAL A 219 -4.50 -4.18 -2.09
C VAL A 219 -3.04 -4.50 -1.85
N PHE A 220 -2.79 -5.34 -0.86
CA PHE A 220 -1.43 -5.71 -0.44
C PHE A 220 -0.91 -6.89 -1.25
N GLN A 221 0.39 -6.91 -1.51
CA GLN A 221 1.10 -8.10 -1.96
C GLN A 221 1.77 -8.78 -0.75
N PHE A 222 1.84 -10.11 -0.75
CA PHE A 222 2.53 -10.85 0.32
C PHE A 222 3.95 -11.19 -0.13
N ASP A 223 4.95 -10.61 0.54
CA ASP A 223 6.35 -11.02 0.39
C ASP A 223 6.58 -12.33 1.13
N ARG A 224 6.94 -13.36 0.37
CA ARG A 224 7.22 -14.70 0.88
C ARG A 224 8.54 -14.78 1.64
N ASP A 225 9.49 -13.91 1.32
CA ASP A 225 10.83 -13.94 1.90
C ASP A 225 10.82 -13.26 3.26
N SER A 226 10.25 -12.06 3.36
CA SER A 226 10.11 -11.36 4.64
C SER A 226 8.91 -11.82 5.48
N GLN A 227 7.96 -12.55 4.88
CA GLN A 227 6.66 -12.89 5.47
C GLN A 227 5.83 -11.66 5.89
N LYS A 228 5.92 -10.59 5.10
CA LYS A 228 5.18 -9.34 5.36
C LYS A 228 4.30 -8.97 4.18
N TRP A 229 3.28 -8.19 4.47
CA TRP A 229 2.39 -7.59 3.48
C TRP A 229 2.93 -6.22 3.07
N CYS A 230 3.10 -6.03 1.77
CA CYS A 230 3.74 -4.87 1.16
C CYS A 230 2.74 -4.08 0.31
N LEU A 231 2.89 -2.76 0.32
CA LEU A 231 2.20 -1.86 -0.58
C LEU A 231 3.21 -0.93 -1.25
N GLU A 232 3.98 -0.18 -0.46
CA GLU A 232 5.01 0.73 -0.93
C GLU A 232 6.41 0.20 -0.63
N ASP A 233 7.37 0.67 -1.42
CA ASP A 233 8.78 0.42 -1.16
C ASP A 233 9.35 1.49 -0.23
N GLU A 234 9.55 1.14 1.05
CA GLU A 234 10.13 2.05 2.03
C GLU A 234 11.58 2.45 1.70
N SER A 235 12.34 1.55 1.06
CA SER A 235 13.72 1.82 0.66
C SER A 235 13.79 2.80 -0.51
N LYS A 236 12.75 2.80 -1.36
CA LYS A 236 12.67 3.50 -2.65
C LYS A 236 13.79 3.10 -3.63
N ASP A 237 14.42 1.96 -3.40
CA ASP A 237 15.51 1.43 -4.22
C ASP A 237 14.99 0.56 -5.38
N SER A 238 13.72 0.12 -5.32
CA SER A 238 13.11 -0.67 -6.38
C SER A 238 12.95 0.12 -7.68
N ILE A 239 13.44 -0.48 -8.76
CA ILE A 239 13.30 0.06 -10.11
C ILE A 239 11.99 -0.49 -10.69
N PRO A 240 11.08 0.37 -11.18
CA PRO A 240 9.84 -0.09 -11.78
C PRO A 240 10.06 -1.08 -12.93
N GLN A 241 9.29 -2.16 -12.93
CA GLN A 241 9.36 -3.19 -13.94
C GLN A 241 8.90 -2.65 -15.31
N LYS A 242 9.70 -2.96 -16.34
CA LYS A 242 9.33 -2.66 -17.72
C LYS A 242 8.29 -3.67 -18.20
N VAL A 243 7.08 -3.19 -18.48
CA VAL A 243 6.00 -3.99 -19.07
C VAL A 243 6.21 -4.14 -20.58
N ILE A 244 6.19 -5.38 -21.06
CA ILE A 244 6.28 -5.77 -22.45
C ILE A 244 4.91 -6.31 -22.87
N ILE A 245 4.41 -5.81 -23.99
CA ILE A 245 3.11 -6.17 -24.55
C ILE A 245 3.35 -6.69 -25.96
N SER A 246 2.80 -7.85 -26.28
CA SER A 246 2.78 -8.39 -27.64
C SER A 246 1.43 -9.04 -27.95
N GLN A 247 1.07 -9.09 -29.22
CA GLN A 247 -0.12 -9.79 -29.67
C GLN A 247 0.17 -10.56 -30.97
N THR A 248 -0.60 -11.61 -31.25
CA THR A 248 -0.57 -12.26 -32.56
C THR A 248 -1.39 -11.49 -33.59
N ASP A 249 -1.01 -11.60 -34.86
CA ASP A 249 -1.70 -10.91 -35.96
C ASP A 249 -3.01 -11.59 -36.36
N GLU A 250 -3.08 -12.92 -36.23
CA GLU A 250 -4.29 -13.68 -36.60
C GLU A 250 -5.41 -13.44 -35.57
N VAL A 251 -6.56 -13.00 -36.08
CA VAL A 251 -7.74 -12.68 -35.29
C VAL A 251 -8.71 -13.86 -35.34
N HIS A 252 -9.18 -14.27 -34.18
CA HIS A 252 -10.16 -15.35 -34.02
C HIS A 252 -11.33 -14.88 -33.15
N GLU A 253 -12.35 -15.73 -32.99
CA GLU A 253 -13.51 -15.43 -32.13
C GLU A 253 -13.16 -15.43 -30.63
N SER A 254 -12.09 -16.13 -30.23
CA SER A 254 -11.63 -16.22 -28.83
C SER A 254 -10.33 -15.45 -28.63
N LEU A 255 -10.18 -14.79 -27.48
CA LEU A 255 -8.94 -14.12 -27.08
C LEU A 255 -8.30 -14.84 -25.90
N VAL A 256 -7.04 -15.24 -26.03
CA VAL A 256 -6.21 -15.64 -24.89
C VAL A 256 -5.45 -14.42 -24.38
N VAL A 257 -5.49 -14.19 -23.07
CA VAL A 257 -4.71 -13.16 -22.39
C VAL A 257 -3.79 -13.82 -21.37
N THR A 258 -2.49 -13.62 -21.50
CA THR A 258 -1.49 -14.07 -20.51
C THR A 258 -0.94 -12.88 -19.73
N VAL A 259 -0.91 -12.98 -18.41
CA VAL A 259 -0.18 -12.05 -17.54
C VAL A 259 0.93 -12.80 -16.82
N GLN A 260 2.17 -12.50 -17.18
CA GLN A 260 3.37 -13.29 -16.82
C GLN A 260 4.38 -12.43 -16.07
N VAL A 261 4.33 -12.43 -14.75
CA VAL A 261 5.15 -11.52 -13.93
C VAL A 261 6.00 -12.24 -12.89
N SER A 262 5.64 -13.47 -12.52
CA SER A 262 6.42 -14.30 -11.60
C SER A 262 6.99 -15.57 -12.22
N GLY A 263 6.78 -15.76 -13.51
CA GLY A 263 7.21 -16.91 -14.29
C GLY A 263 6.67 -16.81 -15.70
N THR A 264 6.90 -17.84 -16.50
CA THR A 264 6.51 -17.90 -17.92
C THR A 264 5.47 -18.99 -18.18
N ILE A 265 4.53 -18.69 -19.07
CA ILE A 265 3.47 -19.52 -19.61
C ILE A 265 3.82 -19.76 -21.08
N THR A 266 4.12 -21.00 -21.45
CA THR A 266 4.50 -21.33 -22.83
C THR A 266 3.27 -21.55 -23.70
N GLU A 267 3.45 -21.41 -25.01
CA GLU A 267 2.37 -21.60 -25.98
C GLU A 267 1.77 -23.01 -25.93
N GLU A 268 2.58 -24.03 -25.63
CA GLU A 268 2.14 -25.41 -25.47
C GLU A 268 1.12 -25.55 -24.32
N LEU A 269 1.37 -24.87 -23.19
CA LEU A 269 0.46 -24.91 -22.04
C LEU A 269 -0.88 -24.24 -22.36
N ILE A 270 -0.87 -23.19 -23.18
CA ILE A 270 -2.09 -22.52 -23.64
C ILE A 270 -2.86 -23.45 -24.57
N LYS A 271 -2.20 -24.04 -25.58
CA LYS A 271 -2.83 -24.99 -26.54
C LYS A 271 -3.40 -26.24 -25.86
N GLU A 272 -2.76 -26.73 -24.81
CA GLU A 272 -3.25 -27.88 -24.03
C GLU A 272 -4.54 -27.56 -23.26
N ALA A 273 -4.68 -26.30 -22.81
CA ALA A 273 -5.79 -25.81 -22.02
C ALA A 273 -6.93 -25.21 -22.85
N VAL A 274 -6.62 -24.65 -24.03
CA VAL A 274 -7.55 -24.00 -24.96
C VAL A 274 -7.58 -24.81 -26.25
N GLY A 275 -8.69 -25.52 -26.48
CA GLY A 275 -8.87 -26.42 -27.63
C GLY A 275 -9.36 -25.74 -28.92
N THR A 276 -9.47 -24.41 -28.93
CA THR A 276 -9.97 -23.59 -30.04
C THR A 276 -8.87 -22.68 -30.59
N ALA A 277 -9.05 -22.15 -31.79
CA ALA A 277 -8.15 -21.12 -32.32
C ALA A 277 -8.40 -19.79 -31.61
N TYR A 278 -7.34 -19.06 -31.30
CA TYR A 278 -7.41 -17.83 -30.51
C TYR A 278 -6.41 -16.79 -31.00
N GLN A 279 -6.77 -15.52 -30.87
CA GLN A 279 -5.77 -14.46 -30.87
C GLN A 279 -5.11 -14.44 -29.48
N HIS A 280 -3.81 -14.17 -29.41
CA HIS A 280 -3.09 -14.13 -28.15
C HIS A 280 -2.62 -12.71 -27.85
N LEU A 281 -2.99 -12.19 -26.67
CA LEU A 281 -2.44 -11.00 -26.03
C LEU A 281 -1.52 -11.43 -24.88
N ASP A 282 -0.24 -11.09 -24.98
CA ASP A 282 0.75 -11.34 -23.93
C ASP A 282 1.16 -10.04 -23.23
N ILE A 283 1.07 -10.05 -21.91
CA ILE A 283 1.51 -8.97 -21.03
C ILE A 283 2.48 -9.55 -20.00
N ARG A 284 3.73 -9.13 -20.09
CA ARG A 284 4.80 -9.65 -19.23
C ARG A 284 5.74 -8.55 -18.76
N ILE A 285 6.60 -8.89 -17.81
CA ILE A 285 7.77 -8.07 -17.49
C ILE A 285 9.01 -8.65 -18.18
N GLU A 286 10.09 -7.86 -18.27
CA GLU A 286 11.33 -8.29 -18.95
C GLU A 286 11.94 -9.55 -18.35
N ASN A 287 11.95 -9.67 -17.01
CA ASN A 287 12.51 -10.81 -16.29
C ASN A 287 11.51 -11.33 -15.23
N PRO A 288 10.51 -12.15 -15.61
CA PRO A 288 9.50 -12.65 -14.68
C PRO A 288 10.11 -13.57 -13.61
N GLN A 289 10.06 -13.15 -12.35
CA GLN A 289 10.52 -13.95 -11.20
C GLN A 289 9.61 -13.74 -9.99
N LEU A 290 9.68 -14.66 -9.02
CA LEU A 290 8.99 -14.48 -7.75
C LEU A 290 9.42 -13.14 -7.12
N ASN A 291 8.46 -12.44 -6.53
CA ASN A 291 8.63 -11.12 -5.90
C ASN A 291 9.07 -9.98 -6.85
N SER A 292 9.16 -10.18 -8.17
CA SER A 292 9.45 -9.09 -9.13
C SER A 292 8.38 -8.00 -9.18
N VAL A 293 7.16 -8.32 -8.75
CA VAL A 293 6.04 -7.36 -8.63
C VAL A 293 5.53 -7.44 -7.20
N LEU A 294 6.08 -6.59 -6.33
CA LEU A 294 5.72 -6.56 -4.91
C LEU A 294 5.05 -5.25 -4.50
N TYR A 295 5.41 -4.15 -5.16
CA TYR A 295 4.97 -2.81 -4.77
C TYR A 295 3.93 -2.21 -5.71
N ASN A 296 3.19 -1.22 -5.21
CA ASN A 296 2.03 -0.62 -5.86
C ASN A 296 2.35 -0.03 -7.23
N HIS A 297 3.51 0.59 -7.40
CA HIS A 297 3.90 1.19 -8.68
C HIS A 297 3.91 0.15 -9.82
N ASP A 298 4.44 -1.06 -9.59
CA ASP A 298 4.45 -2.14 -10.58
C ASP A 298 3.06 -2.71 -10.80
N VAL A 299 2.33 -2.98 -9.71
CA VAL A 299 0.95 -3.47 -9.76
C VAL A 299 0.08 -2.53 -10.60
N THR A 300 0.18 -1.23 -10.35
CA THR A 300 -0.56 -0.19 -11.08
C THR A 300 -0.16 -0.12 -12.55
N ASN A 301 1.14 -0.23 -12.86
CA ASN A 301 1.63 -0.22 -14.24
C ASN A 301 1.11 -1.40 -15.05
N ILE A 302 1.16 -2.61 -14.48
CA ILE A 302 0.69 -3.84 -15.13
C ILE A 302 -0.83 -3.85 -15.25
N LYS A 303 -1.55 -3.46 -14.18
CA LYS A 303 -3.01 -3.27 -14.22
C LYS A 303 -3.43 -2.31 -15.34
N ARG A 304 -2.74 -1.18 -15.48
CA ARG A 304 -3.01 -0.18 -16.52
C ARG A 304 -2.81 -0.76 -17.92
N ALA A 305 -1.71 -1.49 -18.13
CA ALA A 305 -1.44 -2.17 -19.41
C ALA A 305 -2.52 -3.20 -19.74
N PHE A 306 -2.85 -4.07 -18.77
CA PHE A 306 -3.91 -5.07 -18.90
C PHE A 306 -5.24 -4.45 -19.30
N ARG A 307 -5.73 -3.48 -18.52
CA ARG A 307 -7.01 -2.83 -18.81
C ARG A 307 -7.01 -2.14 -20.18
N LYS A 308 -5.94 -1.43 -20.51
CA LYS A 308 -5.85 -0.70 -21.77
C LYS A 308 -5.93 -1.65 -22.97
N GLU A 309 -5.10 -2.68 -23.00
CA GLU A 309 -4.99 -3.55 -24.18
C GLU A 309 -6.14 -4.53 -24.29
N LEU A 310 -6.65 -5.05 -23.17
CA LEU A 310 -7.83 -5.92 -23.17
C LEU A 310 -9.05 -5.21 -23.78
N TYR A 311 -9.33 -3.98 -23.34
CA TYR A 311 -10.46 -3.22 -23.84
C TYR A 311 -10.23 -2.74 -25.28
N ARG A 312 -9.00 -2.35 -25.65
CA ARG A 312 -8.68 -1.98 -27.02
C ARG A 312 -8.95 -3.14 -27.99
N LEU A 313 -8.47 -4.35 -27.67
CA LEU A 313 -8.68 -5.52 -28.53
C LEU A 313 -10.16 -5.94 -28.57
N ASN A 314 -10.84 -5.92 -27.43
CA ASN A 314 -12.27 -6.25 -27.38
C ASN A 314 -13.13 -5.28 -28.20
N ASP A 315 -12.80 -3.99 -28.20
CA ASP A 315 -13.48 -2.96 -29.00
C ASP A 315 -13.23 -3.14 -30.51
N LEU A 316 -12.04 -3.60 -30.89
CA LEU A 316 -11.67 -3.83 -32.30
C LEU A 316 -12.30 -5.09 -32.90
N HIS A 317 -12.40 -6.17 -32.12
CA HIS A 317 -12.66 -7.50 -32.65
C HIS A 317 -13.92 -8.17 -32.10
N HIS A 318 -14.50 -7.65 -31.02
CA HIS A 318 -15.72 -8.17 -30.40
C HIS A 318 -15.68 -9.69 -30.16
N TYR A 319 -14.68 -10.15 -29.40
CA TYR A 319 -14.51 -11.57 -29.10
C TYR A 319 -15.75 -12.17 -28.42
N LYS A 320 -16.00 -13.45 -28.67
CA LYS A 320 -17.07 -14.22 -28.02
C LYS A 320 -16.74 -14.63 -26.60
N GLU A 321 -15.45 -14.86 -26.33
CA GLU A 321 -14.94 -15.33 -25.05
C GLU A 321 -13.48 -14.91 -24.86
N ILE A 322 -13.07 -14.77 -23.60
CA ILE A 322 -11.69 -14.47 -23.22
C ILE A 322 -11.18 -15.58 -22.29
N HIS A 323 -9.97 -16.07 -22.53
CA HIS A 323 -9.28 -17.00 -21.65
C HIS A 323 -8.15 -16.29 -20.93
N LEU A 324 -8.27 -16.12 -19.61
CA LEU A 324 -7.29 -15.39 -18.80
C LEU A 324 -6.36 -16.37 -18.05
N PHE A 325 -5.10 -16.35 -18.46
CA PHE A 325 -4.02 -17.10 -17.83
C PHE A 325 -3.13 -16.15 -17.02
N TYR A 326 -2.79 -16.56 -15.81
CA TYR A 326 -2.07 -15.72 -14.87
C TYR A 326 -0.93 -16.47 -14.20
N TYR A 327 0.23 -15.82 -14.11
CA TYR A 327 1.38 -16.28 -13.35
C TYR A 327 2.01 -15.07 -12.62
N GLY A 328 1.57 -14.83 -11.39
CA GLY A 328 1.97 -13.64 -10.63
C GLY A 328 1.54 -13.66 -9.15
N PRO A 329 1.74 -12.54 -8.44
CA PRO A 329 1.37 -12.40 -7.03
C PRO A 329 -0.16 -12.30 -6.85
N ALA A 330 -0.65 -12.65 -5.66
CA ALA A 330 -2.08 -12.77 -5.38
C ALA A 330 -2.84 -11.43 -5.49
N GLY A 331 -2.24 -10.33 -5.05
CA GLY A 331 -2.91 -9.03 -5.07
C GLY A 331 -3.03 -8.42 -6.47
N LEU A 332 -2.04 -8.65 -7.35
CA LEU A 332 -2.19 -8.24 -8.75
C LEU A 332 -3.34 -9.02 -9.42
N ALA A 333 -3.50 -10.33 -9.17
CA ALA A 333 -4.64 -11.09 -9.70
C ALA A 333 -5.99 -10.47 -9.32
N PHE A 334 -6.13 -10.10 -8.05
CA PHE A 334 -7.31 -9.38 -7.56
C PHE A 334 -7.51 -8.04 -8.28
N GLU A 335 -6.43 -7.26 -8.49
CA GLU A 335 -6.49 -5.99 -9.23
C GLU A 335 -6.85 -6.15 -10.71
N LEU A 336 -6.47 -7.25 -11.36
CA LEU A 336 -6.92 -7.57 -12.72
C LEU A 336 -8.42 -7.85 -12.74
N GLY A 337 -8.93 -8.59 -11.76
CA GLY A 337 -10.35 -8.84 -11.57
C GLY A 337 -11.16 -7.55 -11.48
N ARG A 338 -10.66 -6.54 -10.75
CA ARG A 338 -11.31 -5.22 -10.63
C ARG A 338 -11.45 -4.47 -11.94
N CYS A 339 -10.73 -4.86 -12.99
CA CYS A 339 -10.83 -4.25 -14.32
C CYS A 339 -11.94 -4.86 -15.19
N VAL A 340 -12.57 -5.97 -14.75
CA VAL A 340 -13.60 -6.68 -15.52
C VAL A 340 -14.94 -5.96 -15.40
N ASN A 341 -15.60 -5.73 -16.54
CA ASN A 341 -16.93 -5.12 -16.63
C ASN A 341 -17.83 -5.96 -17.53
N ASP A 342 -18.87 -6.55 -16.93
CA ASP A 342 -19.81 -7.47 -17.58
C ASP A 342 -20.64 -6.86 -18.71
N ASN A 343 -20.74 -5.52 -18.74
CA ASN A 343 -21.47 -4.84 -19.81
C ASN A 343 -20.62 -4.62 -21.07
N ILE A 344 -19.30 -4.85 -20.99
CA ILE A 344 -18.36 -4.52 -22.07
C ILE A 344 -17.58 -5.76 -22.53
N LEU A 345 -17.04 -6.53 -21.58
CA LEU A 345 -16.25 -7.71 -21.90
C LEU A 345 -17.16 -8.93 -22.04
N PRO A 346 -16.86 -9.86 -22.96
CA PRO A 346 -17.51 -11.16 -23.02
C PRO A 346 -17.14 -12.00 -21.78
N GLU A 347 -17.73 -13.19 -21.70
CA GLU A 347 -17.43 -14.16 -20.65
C GLU A 347 -15.91 -14.44 -20.57
N ILE A 348 -15.37 -14.43 -19.35
CA ILE A 348 -13.93 -14.66 -19.11
C ILE A 348 -13.74 -15.99 -18.41
N HIS A 349 -13.05 -16.91 -19.06
CA HIS A 349 -12.63 -18.20 -18.51
C HIS A 349 -11.35 -18.05 -17.70
N LEU A 350 -11.42 -18.45 -16.42
CA LEU A 350 -10.29 -18.39 -15.51
C LEU A 350 -9.62 -19.76 -15.37
N TYR A 351 -8.30 -19.74 -15.22
CA TYR A 351 -7.49 -20.95 -15.11
C TYR A 351 -6.68 -20.96 -13.80
N GLU A 352 -6.63 -22.11 -13.14
CA GLU A 352 -5.73 -22.34 -12.00
C GLU A 352 -4.48 -23.09 -12.47
N TYR A 353 -3.33 -22.64 -11.98
CA TYR A 353 -2.05 -23.30 -12.20
C TYR A 353 -1.79 -24.39 -11.15
N SER A 354 -1.44 -25.60 -11.58
CA SER A 354 -1.03 -26.70 -10.71
C SER A 354 0.14 -27.48 -11.31
N ASN A 355 1.23 -27.60 -10.55
CA ASN A 355 2.36 -28.50 -10.87
C ASN A 355 2.06 -29.98 -10.61
N ARG A 356 0.92 -30.29 -9.98
CA ARG A 356 0.59 -31.66 -9.53
C ARG A 356 -0.24 -32.43 -10.54
N ASN A 357 -0.80 -31.74 -11.54
CA ASN A 357 -1.71 -32.30 -12.52
C ASN A 357 -0.98 -32.55 -13.84
N GLU A 358 -1.49 -33.45 -14.68
CA GLU A 358 -0.96 -33.66 -16.04
C GLU A 358 -1.02 -32.35 -16.84
N LYS A 359 -2.18 -31.68 -16.84
CA LYS A 359 -2.34 -30.33 -17.39
C LYS A 359 -1.97 -29.28 -16.35
N LYS A 360 -0.99 -28.43 -16.66
CA LYS A 360 -0.54 -27.39 -15.72
C LYS A 360 -1.57 -26.30 -15.49
N TYR A 361 -2.37 -25.97 -16.50
CA TYR A 361 -3.48 -25.05 -16.38
C TYR A 361 -4.80 -25.80 -16.58
N MET A 362 -5.67 -25.71 -15.59
CA MET A 362 -7.02 -26.25 -15.67
C MET A 362 -8.03 -25.12 -15.59
N ARG A 363 -9.07 -25.17 -16.43
CA ARG A 363 -10.17 -24.21 -16.35
C ARG A 363 -10.88 -24.40 -15.01
N ALA A 364 -11.04 -23.30 -14.28
CA ALA A 364 -11.73 -23.28 -13.00
C ALA A 364 -13.23 -23.01 -13.22
N PHE A 365 -13.57 -21.79 -13.59
CA PHE A 365 -14.93 -21.34 -13.89
C PHE A 365 -14.90 -20.09 -14.79
N SER A 366 -16.06 -19.68 -15.27
CA SER A 366 -16.25 -18.44 -16.01
C SER A 366 -16.78 -17.33 -15.11
N ILE A 367 -16.38 -16.08 -15.37
CA ILE A 367 -16.92 -14.88 -14.70
C ILE A 367 -17.54 -13.91 -15.68
#